data_AF-A0A0F9E8E1-F1
#
_entry.id   AF-A0A0F9E8E1-F1
#
_cell.length_a   1.000
_cell.length_b   1.000
_cell.length_c   1.000
_cell.angle_alpha   90.00
_cell.angle_beta   90.00
_cell.angle_gamma   90.00
#
_symmetry.space_group_name_H-M   'P 1'
#
loop_
_entity.id
_entity.type
_entity.pdbx_description
1 polymer ?
#
loop_
_entity_poly.entity_id
_entity_poly.type
_entity_poly.pdbx_seq_one_letter_code
_entity_poly.pdbx_strand_id
1 'polypeptide(L)'
;MKKNLTDKQVQAYRLVSGEFEGLSTDEAAKHMGITPQAINRLLSRAKKIYPKLFPLLTKQEVDVKALHVLGWGNEDIADKLQVSLSRISQIIGAINEKQNTVCRRPIKMLTYHIGMDSKIRRKF
;
A
#
# COMPACT_ATOMS: atom_id res chain seq x y z
N MET A 1 -8.36 12.07 23.99
CA MET A 1 -8.03 11.79 22.57
C MET A 1 -8.83 10.60 22.10
N LYS A 2 -9.70 10.73 21.08
CA LYS A 2 -10.45 9.57 20.54
C LYS A 2 -9.46 8.58 19.93
N LYS A 3 -9.35 7.38 20.51
CA LYS A 3 -8.66 6.24 19.86
C LYS A 3 -9.47 5.89 18.61
N ASN A 4 -9.03 6.40 17.46
CA ASN A 4 -9.71 6.17 16.19
C ASN A 4 -9.50 4.74 15.66
N LEU A 5 -8.45 4.02 16.11
CA LEU A 5 -8.33 2.58 15.91
C LEU A 5 -8.69 1.82 17.18
N THR A 6 -9.37 0.70 17.00
CA THR A 6 -9.56 -0.30 18.05
C THR A 6 -8.27 -1.09 18.28
N ASP A 7 -8.05 -1.58 19.50
CA ASP A 7 -6.82 -2.31 19.85
C ASP A 7 -6.64 -3.56 18.98
N LYS A 8 -7.73 -4.21 18.55
CA LYS A 8 -7.71 -5.33 17.57
C LYS A 8 -7.20 -4.91 16.19
N GLN A 9 -7.52 -3.71 15.72
CA GLN A 9 -7.01 -3.20 14.44
C GLN A 9 -5.53 -2.85 14.53
N VAL A 10 -5.10 -2.28 15.66
CA VAL A 10 -3.69 -1.99 15.92
C VAL A 10 -2.89 -3.30 15.96
N GLN A 11 -3.40 -4.32 16.66
CA GLN A 11 -2.76 -5.62 16.72
C GLN A 11 -2.65 -6.27 15.33
N ALA A 12 -3.75 -6.31 14.57
CA ALA A 12 -3.72 -6.85 13.20
C ALA A 12 -2.73 -6.10 12.30
N TYR A 13 -2.62 -4.77 12.45
CA TYR A 13 -1.64 -3.97 11.71
C TYR A 13 -0.20 -4.32 12.10
N ARG A 14 0.11 -4.43 13.39
CA ARG A 14 1.46 -4.79 13.87
C ARG A 14 1.89 -6.20 13.46
N LEU A 15 0.96 -7.15 13.40
CA LEU A 15 1.29 -8.50 12.97
C LEU A 15 1.65 -8.54 11.48
N VAL A 16 0.90 -7.82 10.64
CA VAL A 16 1.04 -7.91 9.17
C VAL A 16 2.05 -6.91 8.60
N SER A 17 2.24 -5.75 9.24
CA SER A 17 3.16 -4.74 8.75
C SER A 17 4.61 -5.23 8.86
N GLY A 18 5.35 -5.13 7.76
CA GLY A 18 6.78 -5.46 7.70
C GLY A 18 7.66 -4.59 8.61
N GLU A 19 7.15 -3.46 9.10
CA GLU A 19 7.85 -2.62 10.10
C GLU A 19 7.89 -3.27 11.49
N PHE A 20 7.08 -4.31 11.70
CA PHE A 20 6.95 -5.03 12.96
C PHE A 20 7.19 -6.53 12.71
N GLU A 21 6.14 -7.36 12.82
CA GLU A 21 6.30 -8.81 12.68
C GLU A 21 6.24 -9.30 11.24
N GLY A 22 5.69 -8.51 10.31
CA GLY A 22 5.64 -8.81 8.87
C GLY A 22 5.12 -10.19 8.50
N LEU A 23 4.18 -10.74 9.29
CA LEU A 23 3.57 -12.04 9.08
C LEU A 23 2.61 -12.00 7.89
N SER A 24 2.40 -13.16 7.27
CA SER A 24 1.32 -13.33 6.31
C SER A 24 -0.04 -13.15 6.99
N THR A 25 -1.07 -12.81 6.21
CA THR A 25 -2.45 -12.69 6.74
C THR A 25 -2.94 -13.99 7.39
N ASP A 26 -2.46 -15.14 6.92
CA ASP A 26 -2.83 -16.44 7.44
C ASP A 26 -2.13 -16.76 8.77
N GLU A 27 -0.86 -16.39 8.91
CA GLU A 27 -0.13 -16.53 10.17
C GLU A 27 -0.63 -15.55 11.24
N ALA A 28 -0.88 -14.30 10.84
CA ALA A 28 -1.50 -13.31 11.72
C ALA A 28 -2.90 -13.78 12.19
N ALA A 29 -3.65 -14.46 11.31
CA ALA A 29 -4.97 -15.00 11.62
C ALA A 29 -4.89 -16.12 12.66
N LYS A 30 -3.91 -17.03 12.52
CA LYS A 30 -3.60 -18.04 13.53
C LYS A 30 -3.21 -17.41 14.87
N HIS A 31 -2.36 -16.39 14.87
CA HIS A 31 -1.95 -15.67 16.08
C HIS A 31 -3.11 -14.99 16.81
N MET A 32 -4.07 -14.43 16.07
CA MET A 32 -5.22 -13.74 16.64
C MET A 32 -6.42 -14.67 16.91
N GLY A 33 -6.33 -15.95 16.53
CA GLY A 33 -7.44 -16.91 16.65
C GLY A 33 -8.67 -16.55 15.81
N ILE A 34 -8.47 -15.91 14.64
CA ILE A 34 -9.56 -15.46 13.75
C ILE A 34 -9.32 -15.95 12.32
N THR A 35 -10.29 -15.74 11.43
CA THR A 35 -10.13 -16.10 10.01
C THR A 35 -9.29 -15.05 9.26
N PRO A 36 -8.56 -15.45 8.20
CA PRO A 36 -7.83 -14.51 7.34
C PRO A 36 -8.74 -13.41 6.75
N GLN A 37 -9.99 -13.75 6.44
CA GLN A 37 -11.00 -12.79 5.98
C GLN A 37 -11.32 -11.72 7.04
N ALA A 38 -11.37 -12.10 8.32
CA ALA A 38 -11.59 -11.16 9.41
C ALA A 38 -10.42 -10.17 9.56
N ILE A 39 -9.17 -10.63 9.37
CA ILE A 39 -7.99 -9.74 9.33
C ILE A 39 -8.09 -8.74 8.19
N ASN A 40 -8.40 -9.19 6.98
CA ASN A 40 -8.58 -8.30 5.84
C ASN A 40 -9.69 -7.25 6.07
N ARG A 41 -10.76 -7.63 6.78
CA ARG A 41 -11.80 -6.68 7.21
C ARG A 41 -11.29 -5.67 8.25
N LEU A 42 -10.48 -6.09 9.21
CA LEU A 42 -9.87 -5.20 10.19
C LEU A 42 -8.90 -4.21 9.53
N LEU A 43 -8.02 -4.71 8.65
CA LEU A 43 -7.05 -3.90 7.92
C LEU A 43 -7.72 -2.92 6.95
N SER A 44 -8.76 -3.34 6.23
CA SER A 44 -9.50 -2.43 5.33
C SER A 44 -10.24 -1.32 6.10
N ARG A 45 -10.80 -1.62 7.28
CA ARG A 45 -11.35 -0.58 8.17
C ARG A 45 -10.26 0.34 8.69
N ALA A 46 -9.13 -0.19 9.13
CA ALA A 46 -7.98 0.61 9.56
C ALA A 46 -7.48 1.53 8.44
N LYS A 47 -7.40 1.04 7.19
CA LYS A 47 -7.04 1.82 6.00
C LYS A 47 -7.99 2.98 5.72
N LYS A 48 -9.30 2.79 5.92
CA LYS A 48 -10.29 3.87 5.77
C LYS A 48 -10.08 4.98 6.80
N ILE A 49 -9.65 4.63 8.00
CA ILE A 49 -9.46 5.58 9.11
C ILE A 49 -8.11 6.28 8.99
N TYR A 50 -7.04 5.54 8.68
CA TYR A 50 -5.68 6.05 8.48
C TYR A 50 -5.08 5.52 7.18
N PRO A 51 -5.38 6.16 6.04
CA PRO A 51 -4.84 5.73 4.76
C PRO A 51 -3.33 5.92 4.67
N LYS A 52 -2.75 6.84 5.45
CA LYS A 52 -1.30 7.12 5.48
C LYS A 52 -0.44 5.95 5.99
N LEU A 53 -1.02 5.04 6.79
CA LEU A 53 -0.34 3.85 7.28
C LEU A 53 -0.27 2.72 6.23
N PHE A 54 -0.92 2.93 5.08
CA PHE A 54 -0.96 2.00 3.95
C PHE A 54 -0.28 2.69 2.77
N PRO A 55 0.53 1.99 1.98
CA PRO A 55 0.60 0.53 1.80
C PRO A 55 1.33 -0.25 2.90
N LEU A 56 0.90 -1.50 3.13
CA LEU A 56 1.66 -2.45 3.96
C LEU A 56 2.86 -2.94 3.15
N LEU A 57 4.04 -2.73 3.71
CA LEU A 57 5.30 -3.22 3.17
C LEU A 57 5.61 -4.60 3.75
N THR A 58 6.24 -5.46 2.95
CA THR A 58 6.80 -6.73 3.44
C THR A 58 8.10 -6.46 4.22
N LYS A 59 8.61 -7.44 4.98
CA LYS A 59 9.90 -7.28 5.69
C LYS A 59 11.03 -6.86 4.77
N GLN A 60 11.20 -7.57 3.66
CA GLN A 60 12.21 -7.24 2.66
C GLN A 60 12.05 -5.82 2.10
N GLU A 61 10.81 -5.38 1.84
CA GLU A 61 10.57 -4.01 1.37
C GLU A 61 10.93 -2.97 2.44
N VAL A 62 10.68 -3.26 3.72
CA VAL A 62 11.07 -2.39 4.84
C VAL A 62 12.58 -2.33 5.00
N ASP A 63 13.27 -3.47 4.93
CA ASP A 63 14.73 -3.53 5.04
C ASP A 63 15.40 -2.73 3.91
N VAL A 64 14.95 -2.93 2.66
CA VAL A 64 15.44 -2.17 1.50
C VAL A 64 15.16 -0.68 1.67
N LYS A 65 13.95 -0.31 2.12
CA LYS A 65 13.61 1.09 2.37
C LYS A 65 14.47 1.70 3.49
N ALA A 66 14.73 0.97 4.56
CA ALA A 66 15.55 1.43 5.67
C ALA A 66 17.00 1.68 5.23
N LEU A 67 17.59 0.75 4.49
CA LEU A 67 18.95 0.90 3.94
C LEU A 67 19.04 2.06 2.95
N HIS A 68 18.01 2.25 2.12
CA HIS A 68 17.95 3.38 1.19
C HIS A 68 17.82 4.73 1.91
N VAL A 69 17.11 4.79 3.05
CA VAL A 69 17.04 6.01 3.90
C VAL A 69 18.40 6.33 4.54
N LEU A 70 19.21 5.30 4.82
CA LEU A 70 20.60 5.47 5.29
C LEU A 70 21.57 5.90 4.18
N GLY A 71 21.10 6.06 2.93
CA GLY A 71 21.90 6.52 1.80
C GLY A 71 22.74 5.44 1.13
N TRP A 72 22.44 4.16 1.36
CA TRP A 72 23.16 3.06 0.72
C TRP A 72 22.82 2.96 -0.78
N GLY A 73 23.82 2.61 -1.60
CA GLY A 73 23.62 2.34 -3.01
C GLY A 73 22.86 1.04 -3.24
N ASN A 74 22.19 0.90 -4.38
CA ASN A 74 21.45 -0.32 -4.72
C ASN A 74 22.35 -1.57 -4.81
N GLU A 75 23.61 -1.39 -5.22
CA GLU A 75 24.64 -2.44 -5.24
C GLU A 75 25.00 -2.89 -3.83
N ASP A 76 25.30 -1.94 -2.94
CA ASP A 76 25.62 -2.24 -1.53
C ASP A 76 24.47 -2.95 -0.81
N ILE A 77 23.23 -2.56 -1.13
CA ILE A 77 22.02 -3.19 -0.59
C ILE A 77 21.87 -4.62 -1.12
N ALA A 78 22.12 -4.84 -2.41
CA ALA A 78 22.06 -6.15 -3.04
C ALA A 78 23.07 -7.11 -2.40
N ASP A 79 24.29 -6.64 -2.18
CA ASP A 79 25.35 -7.41 -1.53
C ASP A 79 25.03 -7.69 -0.06
N LYS A 80 24.51 -6.68 0.67
CA LYS A 80 24.14 -6.82 2.08
C LYS A 80 23.03 -7.84 2.32
N LEU A 81 22.02 -7.84 1.45
CA LEU A 81 20.86 -8.73 1.54
C LEU A 81 21.06 -10.05 0.78
N GLN A 82 22.20 -10.22 0.09
CA GLN A 82 22.52 -11.38 -0.76
C GLN A 82 21.43 -11.64 -1.82
N VAL A 83 20.96 -10.57 -2.46
CA VAL A 83 19.92 -10.64 -3.51
C VAL A 83 20.45 -10.00 -4.78
N SER A 84 19.94 -10.41 -5.95
CA SER A 84 20.36 -9.78 -7.21
C SER A 84 19.97 -8.30 -7.27
N LEU A 85 20.81 -7.49 -7.91
CA LEU A 85 20.51 -6.07 -8.16
C LEU A 85 19.18 -5.86 -8.91
N SER A 86 18.87 -6.76 -9.85
CA SER A 86 17.57 -6.76 -10.55
C SER A 86 16.38 -6.91 -9.59
N ARG A 87 16.54 -7.73 -8.53
CA ARG A 87 15.51 -7.94 -7.52
C ARG A 87 15.34 -6.72 -6.62
N ILE A 88 16.44 -6.05 -6.24
CA ILE A 88 16.38 -4.78 -5.50
C ILE A 88 15.64 -3.71 -6.32
N SER A 89 15.94 -3.58 -7.61
CA SER A 89 15.22 -2.66 -8.51
C SER A 89 13.72 -2.97 -8.59
N GLN A 90 13.33 -4.26 -8.65
CA GLN A 90 11.92 -4.66 -8.61
C GLN A 90 11.26 -4.29 -7.28
N ILE A 91 11.95 -4.50 -6.15
CA ILE A 91 11.44 -4.17 -4.82
C ILE A 91 11.21 -2.66 -4.69
N ILE A 92 12.18 -1.85 -5.10
CA ILE A 92 12.06 -0.38 -5.11
C ILE A 92 10.89 0.06 -6.00
N GLY A 93 10.76 -0.53 -7.19
CA GLY A 93 9.62 -0.31 -8.09
C GLY A 93 8.28 -0.60 -7.42
N ALA A 94 8.16 -1.76 -6.76
CA ALA A 94 6.96 -2.16 -6.04
C ALA A 94 6.63 -1.21 -4.86
N ILE A 95 7.64 -0.78 -4.10
CA ILE A 95 7.47 0.22 -3.03
C ILE A 95 6.93 1.54 -3.59
N ASN A 96 7.51 2.02 -4.69
CA ASN A 96 7.09 3.27 -5.33
C ASN A 96 5.67 3.17 -5.90
N GLU A 97 5.32 2.05 -6.54
CA GLU A 97 3.95 1.81 -7.03
C GLU A 97 2.93 1.82 -5.88
N LYS A 98 3.26 1.15 -4.78
CA LYS A 98 2.43 1.12 -3.57
C LYS A 98 2.28 2.49 -2.91
N GLN A 99 3.27 3.37 -3.00
CA GLN A 99 3.21 4.74 -2.46
C GLN A 99 2.49 5.71 -3.43
N ASN A 100 2.68 5.53 -4.74
CA ASN A 100 2.08 6.37 -5.79
C ASN A 100 0.69 5.92 -6.23
N THR A 101 0.16 4.81 -5.70
CA THR A 101 -1.22 4.33 -6.00
C THR A 101 -2.33 5.21 -5.42
N VAL A 102 -2.03 6.45 -5.01
CA VAL A 102 -2.97 7.57 -5.19
C VAL A 102 -3.02 7.93 -6.68
N CYS A 103 -3.35 6.96 -7.53
CA CYS A 103 -3.82 7.24 -8.88
C CYS A 103 -5.20 7.89 -8.71
N ARG A 104 -5.23 9.20 -8.45
CA ARG A 104 -6.35 10.04 -8.86
C ARG A 104 -6.49 9.76 -10.35
N ARG A 105 -7.42 8.88 -10.73
CA ARG A 105 -7.86 8.83 -12.14
C ARG A 105 -8.12 10.28 -12.51
N PRO A 106 -7.49 10.83 -13.56
CA PRO A 106 -7.91 12.11 -14.05
C PRO A 106 -9.41 11.95 -14.35
N ILE A 107 -10.25 12.69 -13.64
CA ILE A 107 -11.68 12.72 -13.91
C ILE A 107 -11.74 13.16 -15.37
N LYS A 108 -12.21 12.27 -16.25
CA LYS A 108 -12.54 12.66 -17.63
C LYS A 108 -13.68 13.65 -17.51
N MET A 109 -13.36 14.93 -17.34
CA MET A 109 -14.36 15.98 -17.45
C MET A 109 -14.78 16.01 -18.91
N LEU A 110 -16.08 15.82 -19.16
CA LEU A 110 -16.66 16.07 -20.46
C LEU A 110 -16.61 17.59 -20.66
N THR A 111 -15.57 18.09 -21.31
CA THR A 111 -15.50 19.50 -21.68
C THR A 111 -16.45 19.75 -22.83
N TYR A 112 -17.52 20.50 -22.55
CA TYR A 112 -18.45 20.97 -23.56
C TYR A 112 -17.71 21.96 -24.47
N HIS A 113 -17.48 21.59 -25.74
CA HIS A 113 -16.98 22.51 -26.73
C HIS A 113 -18.16 23.25 -27.36
N ILE A 114 -18.07 24.58 -27.52
CA ILE A 114 -19.13 25.44 -28.07
C ILE A 114 -19.65 24.94 -29.43
N GLY A 115 -18.81 24.28 -30.23
CA GLY A 115 -19.23 23.66 -31.51
C GLY A 115 -20.10 22.41 -31.40
N MET A 116 -20.28 21.83 -30.20
CA MET A 116 -21.10 20.64 -29.96
C MET A 116 -22.61 20.93 -29.98
N ASP A 117 -23.03 22.18 -29.81
CA ASP A 117 -24.43 22.59 -29.86
C ASP A 117 -25.08 22.23 -31.21
N SER A 118 -24.30 22.31 -32.30
CA SER A 118 -24.72 21.96 -33.66
C SER A 118 -25.05 20.47 -33.86
N LYS A 119 -24.62 19.59 -32.95
CA LYS A 119 -24.79 18.13 -33.05
C LYS A 119 -25.91 17.59 -32.17
N ILE A 120 -26.53 18.41 -31.32
CA ILE A 120 -27.64 17.99 -30.46
C ILE A 120 -28.93 18.00 -31.31
N ARG A 121 -29.18 16.90 -32.03
CA ARG A 121 -30.48 16.66 -32.64
C ARG A 121 -31.49 16.36 -31.53
N ARG A 122 -32.32 17.34 -31.16
CA ARG A 122 -33.51 17.11 -30.32
C ARG A 122 -34.38 16.07 -31.02
N LYS A 123 -34.49 14.87 -30.46
CA LYS A 123 -35.55 13.93 -30.83
C LYS A 123 -36.80 14.37 -30.05
N PHE A 124 -37.83 14.78 -30.79
CA PHE A 124 -39.20 14.90 -30.28
C PHE A 124 -39.87 13.52 -30.32
#